data_AF-A0A2S6GEL1-F1
#
_entry.id   AF-A0A2S6GEL1-F1
#
_cell.length_a   1.000
_cell.length_b   1.000
_cell.length_c   1.000
_cell.angle_alpha   90.00
_cell.angle_beta   90.00
_cell.angle_gamma   90.00
#
_symmetry.space_group_name_H-M   'P 1'
#
loop_
_entity.id
_entity.type
_entity.pdbx_description
1 polymer ?
#
loop_
_entity_poly.entity_id
_entity_poly.type
_entity_poly.pdbx_seq_one_letter_code
_entity_poly.pdbx_strand_id
1 'polypeptide(L)'
;MAENMDVAAGELTGHAGNLGGIEERLGTALSAARQVSMDNDAYGVLGRPFAWLLDPFESLGADMISAGIDTLGNDIDNLKGAATGYGTTEDTNTAMYGGGA
;
A
#
# COMPACT_ATOMS: atom_id res chain seq x y z
N MET A 1 -2.40 29.53 11.15
CA MET A 1 -3.36 28.56 10.57
C MET A 1 -2.78 27.92 9.32
N ALA A 2 -2.27 28.69 8.35
CA ALA A 2 -1.57 28.19 7.17
C ALA A 2 -0.39 27.24 7.49
N GLU A 3 0.47 27.66 8.42
CA GLU A 3 1.57 26.86 8.98
C GLU A 3 1.13 25.50 9.55
N ASN A 4 -0.10 25.35 10.07
CA ASN A 4 -0.60 24.05 10.55
C ASN A 4 -1.13 23.17 9.40
N MET A 5 -1.64 23.76 8.31
CA MET A 5 -2.08 23.01 7.14
C MET A 5 -0.89 22.48 6.33
N ASP A 6 0.20 23.25 6.23
CA ASP A 6 1.45 22.78 5.61
C ASP A 6 2.06 21.60 6.38
N VAL A 7 2.11 21.68 7.71
CA VAL A 7 2.53 20.55 8.57
C VAL A 7 1.62 19.34 8.37
N ALA A 8 0.30 19.52 8.34
CA ALA A 8 -0.65 18.43 8.14
C ALA A 8 -0.49 17.78 6.75
N ALA A 9 -0.28 18.56 5.68
CA ALA A 9 -0.03 18.04 4.34
C ALA A 9 1.32 17.28 4.26
N GLY A 10 2.35 17.78 4.94
CA GLY A 10 3.64 17.11 5.09
C GLY A 10 3.53 15.79 5.84
N GLU A 11 2.79 15.74 6.95
CA GLU A 11 2.54 14.53 7.73
C GLU A 11 1.76 13.48 6.94
N LEU A 12 0.75 13.87 6.17
CA LEU A 12 -0.01 12.97 5.30
C LEU A 12 0.87 12.37 4.19
N THR A 13 1.73 13.19 3.59
CA THR A 13 2.69 12.72 2.58
C THR A 13 3.72 11.76 3.19
N GLY A 14 4.22 12.07 4.39
CA GLY A 14 5.12 11.18 5.13
C GLY A 14 4.47 9.85 5.50
N HIS A 15 3.21 9.88 5.92
CA HIS A 15 2.44 8.67 6.23
C HIS A 15 2.20 7.82 4.98
N ALA A 16 1.82 8.44 3.86
CA ALA A 16 1.69 7.77 2.57
C ALA A 16 3.01 7.11 2.13
N GLY A 17 4.16 7.77 2.37
CA GLY A 17 5.48 7.18 2.11
C GLY A 17 5.77 5.94 2.96
N ASN A 18 5.43 5.98 4.25
CA ASN A 18 5.57 4.82 5.13
C ASN A 18 4.69 3.64 4.69
N LEU A 19 3.44 3.91 4.28
CA LEU A 19 2.54 2.90 3.76
C LEU A 19 3.07 2.29 2.44
N GLY A 20 3.61 3.11 1.54
CA GLY A 20 4.26 2.63 0.32
C GLY A 20 5.44 1.70 0.58
N GLY A 21 6.24 1.97 1.61
CA GLY A 21 7.31 1.06 2.04
C GLY A 21 6.80 -0.28 2.59
N ILE A 22 5.60 -0.32 3.17
CA ILE A 22 4.96 -1.57 3.61
C ILE A 22 4.39 -2.33 2.42
N GLU A 23 3.75 -1.62 1.49
CA GLU A 23 3.21 -2.15 0.23
C GLU A 23 4.30 -2.86 -0.58
N GLU A 24 5.48 -2.24 -0.75
CA GLU A 24 6.62 -2.82 -1.48
C GLU A 24 7.11 -4.14 -0.85
N ARG A 25 7.16 -4.19 0.48
CA ARG A 25 7.59 -5.39 1.22
C ARG A 25 6.56 -6.51 1.11
N LEU A 26 5.27 -6.18 1.14
CA LEU A 26 4.20 -7.14 0.89
C LEU A 26 4.22 -7.65 -0.55
N GLY A 27 4.46 -6.78 -1.54
CA GLY A 27 4.62 -7.16 -2.93
C GLY A 27 5.80 -8.10 -3.15
N THR A 28 6.93 -7.83 -2.49
CA THR A 28 8.11 -8.71 -2.49
C THR A 28 7.77 -10.08 -1.88
N ALA A 29 7.08 -10.10 -0.73
CA ALA A 29 6.66 -11.33 -0.07
C ALA A 29 5.67 -12.14 -0.93
N LEU A 30 4.73 -11.48 -1.60
CA LEU A 30 3.79 -12.12 -2.52
C LEU A 30 4.50 -12.71 -3.74
N SER A 31 5.46 -11.97 -4.32
CA SER A 31 6.27 -12.47 -5.43
C SER A 31 7.09 -13.68 -5.01
N ALA A 32 7.68 -13.66 -3.81
CA ALA A 32 8.39 -14.80 -3.25
C ALA A 32 7.45 -15.98 -2.98
N ALA A 33 6.26 -15.75 -2.41
CA ALA A 33 5.27 -16.78 -2.17
C ALA A 33 4.78 -17.43 -3.48
N ARG A 34 4.56 -16.65 -4.54
CA ARG A 34 4.21 -17.17 -5.87
C ARG A 34 5.36 -17.93 -6.55
N GLN A 35 6.60 -17.58 -6.23
CA GLN A 35 7.79 -18.25 -6.76
C GLN A 35 8.17 -19.51 -5.96
N VAL A 36 7.79 -19.57 -4.68
CA VAL A 36 8.00 -20.69 -3.75
C VAL A 36 6.80 -21.63 -3.67
N SER A 37 5.60 -21.23 -4.11
CA SER A 37 4.48 -22.16 -4.35
C SER A 37 4.99 -23.26 -5.26
N MET A 38 5.25 -24.39 -4.61
CA MET A 38 6.42 -25.20 -4.90
C MET A 38 6.07 -26.27 -5.93
N ASP A 39 7.07 -26.58 -6.75
CA ASP A 39 7.11 -27.78 -7.56
C ASP A 39 6.70 -29.01 -6.71
N ASN A 40 5.52 -29.56 -7.01
CA ASN A 40 4.92 -30.69 -6.27
C ASN A 40 5.84 -31.94 -6.23
N ASP A 41 6.93 -31.95 -7.01
CA ASP A 41 7.94 -32.99 -7.03
C ASP A 41 8.91 -32.95 -5.83
N ALA A 42 9.08 -31.81 -5.15
CA ALA A 42 9.99 -31.69 -4.01
C ALA A 42 9.51 -32.41 -2.73
N TYR A 43 8.21 -32.67 -2.60
CA TYR A 43 7.62 -33.40 -1.46
C TYR A 43 7.85 -34.92 -1.50
N GLY A 44 8.45 -35.44 -2.59
CA GLY A 44 8.58 -36.88 -2.82
C GLY A 44 7.23 -37.58 -2.95
N VAL A 45 7.21 -38.81 -3.48
CA VAL A 45 5.97 -39.57 -3.76
C VAL A 45 5.06 -39.72 -2.53
N LEU A 46 5.61 -39.67 -1.31
CA LEU A 46 4.87 -39.82 -0.05
C LEU A 46 4.23 -38.51 0.46
N GLY A 47 4.73 -37.33 0.08
CA GLY A 47 4.21 -36.03 0.55
C GLY A 47 3.15 -35.40 -0.37
N ARG A 48 2.95 -35.94 -1.58
CA ARG A 48 1.97 -35.47 -2.57
C ARG A 48 0.52 -35.28 -2.06
N PRO A 49 -0.06 -36.16 -1.22
CA PRO A 49 -1.41 -35.93 -0.71
C PRO A 49 -1.51 -34.74 0.26
N PHE A 50 -0.41 -34.35 0.93
CA PHE A 50 -0.38 -33.17 1.79
C PHE A 50 -0.20 -31.86 1.01
N ALA A 51 0.57 -31.88 -0.08
CA ALA A 51 0.69 -30.74 -0.98
C ALA A 51 -0.66 -30.36 -1.60
N TRP A 52 -1.44 -31.35 -2.05
CA TRP A 52 -2.77 -31.11 -2.61
C TRP A 52 -3.79 -30.56 -1.60
N LEU A 53 -3.60 -30.83 -0.31
CA LEU A 53 -4.42 -30.28 0.76
C LEU A 53 -4.06 -28.81 1.08
N LEU A 54 -2.81 -28.42 0.83
CA LEU A 54 -2.27 -27.09 1.13
C LEU A 54 -2.47 -26.07 0.00
N ASP A 55 -2.55 -26.55 -1.24
CA ASP A 55 -2.78 -25.77 -2.46
C ASP A 55 -3.90 -24.70 -2.33
N PRO A 56 -5.11 -25.03 -1.80
CA PRO A 56 -6.16 -24.02 -1.61
C PRO A 56 -5.82 -22.96 -0.55
N PHE A 57 -4.98 -23.29 0.43
CA PHE A 57 -4.55 -22.33 1.45
C PHE A 57 -3.43 -21.42 0.96
N GLU A 58 -2.54 -21.92 0.10
CA GLU A 58 -1.54 -21.08 -0.59
C GLU A 58 -2.22 -20.04 -1.49
N SER A 59 -3.21 -20.45 -2.29
CA SER A 59 -3.97 -19.52 -3.13
C SER A 59 -4.72 -18.49 -2.30
N LEU A 60 -5.41 -18.90 -1.24
CA LEU A 60 -6.15 -17.99 -0.35
C LEU A 60 -5.21 -16.99 0.34
N GLY A 61 -4.04 -17.44 0.79
CA GLY A 61 -3.04 -16.59 1.41
C GLY A 61 -2.49 -15.55 0.44
N ALA A 62 -2.18 -15.94 -0.79
CA ALA A 62 -1.71 -15.04 -1.84
C ALA A 62 -2.79 -14.00 -2.21
N ASP A 63 -4.06 -14.41 -2.30
CA ASP A 63 -5.18 -13.50 -2.59
C ASP A 63 -5.41 -12.50 -1.45
N MET A 64 -5.31 -12.93 -0.18
CA MET A 64 -5.41 -12.01 0.96
C MET A 64 -4.28 -10.98 0.98
N ILE A 65 -3.05 -11.39 0.66
CA ILE A 65 -1.92 -10.46 0.56
C ILE A 65 -2.15 -9.48 -0.61
N SER A 66 -2.63 -9.97 -1.76
CA SER A 66 -2.95 -9.13 -2.91
C SER A 66 -4.02 -8.10 -2.58
N ALA A 67 -5.12 -8.51 -1.95
CA ALA A 67 -6.19 -7.61 -1.53
C ALA A 67 -5.70 -6.57 -0.51
N GLY A 68 -4.77 -6.95 0.38
CA GLY A 68 -4.14 -6.04 1.33
C GLY A 68 -3.22 -5.00 0.67
N ILE A 69 -2.53 -5.37 -0.41
CA ILE A 69 -1.74 -4.44 -1.24
C ILE A 69 -2.69 -3.44 -1.93
N ASP A 70 -3.78 -3.92 -2.51
CA ASP A 70 -4.76 -3.06 -3.18
C ASP A 70 -5.40 -2.05 -2.22
N THR A 71 -5.76 -2.46 -0.99
CA THR A 71 -6.27 -1.52 0.01
C THR A 71 -5.22 -0.52 0.46
N LEU A 72 -3.97 -0.94 0.67
CA LEU A 72 -2.87 -0.02 0.98
C LEU A 72 -2.63 1.01 -0.13
N GLY A 73 -2.67 0.59 -1.40
CA GLY A 73 -2.56 1.48 -2.55
C GLY A 73 -3.66 2.55 -2.55
N ASN A 74 -4.91 2.14 -2.32
CA ASN A 74 -6.04 3.08 -2.20
C ASN A 74 -5.86 4.07 -1.05
N ASP A 75 -5.38 3.62 0.11
CA ASP A 75 -5.13 4.49 1.27
C ASP A 75 -4.01 5.50 0.99
N ILE A 76 -2.93 5.06 0.32
CA ILE A 76 -1.83 5.94 -0.13
C ILE A 76 -2.36 7.03 -1.06
N ASP A 77 -3.19 6.67 -2.03
CA ASP A 77 -3.77 7.61 -2.99
C ASP A 77 -4.72 8.60 -2.31
N ASN A 78 -5.54 8.12 -1.37
CA ASN A 78 -6.40 8.97 -0.55
C ASN A 78 -5.60 9.99 0.27
N LEU A 79 -4.49 9.57 0.90
CA LEU A 79 -3.62 10.45 1.67
C LEU A 79 -2.94 11.51 0.79
N LYS A 80 -2.43 11.12 -0.38
CA LYS A 80 -1.87 12.06 -1.37
C LYS A 80 -2.91 13.04 -1.89
N GLY A 81 -4.13 12.57 -2.14
CA GLY A 81 -5.25 13.40 -2.55
C GLY A 81 -5.62 14.43 -1.47
N ALA A 82 -5.68 14.02 -0.21
CA ALA A 82 -5.93 14.91 0.93
C ALA A 82 -4.82 15.97 1.08
N ALA A 83 -3.55 15.59 0.98
CA ALA A 83 -2.42 16.53 1.02
C ALA A 83 -2.49 17.57 -0.11
N THR A 84 -2.84 17.13 -1.33
CA THR A 84 -3.03 18.03 -2.49
C THR A 84 -4.20 19.00 -2.28
N GLY A 85 -5.29 18.52 -1.68
CA GLY A 85 -6.45 19.35 -1.32
C GLY A 85 -6.10 20.45 -0.32
N TYR A 86 -5.27 20.15 0.67
CA TYR A 86 -4.76 21.15 1.61
C TYR A 86 -3.88 22.19 0.91
N GLY A 87 -2.94 21.77 0.07
CA GLY A 87 -2.10 22.71 -0.70
C GLY A 87 -2.91 23.64 -1.60
N THR A 88 -3.90 23.13 -2.32
CA THR A 88 -4.78 23.94 -3.18
C THR A 88 -5.59 24.96 -2.38
N THR A 89 -6.07 24.57 -1.20
CA THR A 89 -6.82 25.46 -0.31
C THR A 89 -5.92 26.59 0.21
N GLU A 90 -4.70 26.26 0.62
CA GLU A 90 -3.70 27.24 1.08
C GLU A 90 -3.27 28.20 -0.03
N ASP A 91 -2.99 27.71 -1.24
CA ASP A 91 -2.65 28.55 -2.39
C ASP A 91 -3.79 29.52 -2.74
N THR A 92 -5.03 29.02 -2.72
CA THR A 92 -6.22 29.84 -2.99
C THR A 92 -6.42 30.92 -1.92
N ASN A 93 -6.26 30.56 -0.64
CA ASN A 93 -6.36 31.50 0.46
C ASN A 93 -5.25 32.56 0.38
N THR A 94 -4.02 32.12 0.11
CA THR A 94 -2.86 33.01 -0.04
C THR A 94 -3.03 33.96 -1.21
N ALA A 95 -3.58 33.50 -2.34
CA ALA A 95 -3.89 34.37 -3.47
C ALA A 95 -4.99 35.39 -3.15
N MET A 96 -6.05 34.99 -2.44
CA MET A 96 -7.14 35.90 -2.04
C MET A 96 -6.68 36.96 -1.03
N TYR A 97 -5.84 36.60 -0.07
CA TYR A 97 -5.38 37.52 0.98
C TYR A 97 -4.08 38.26 0.64
N GLY A 98 -3.23 37.71 -0.23
CA GLY A 98 -1.97 38.31 -0.68
C GLY A 98 -2.12 39.32 -1.84
N GLY A 99 -3.25 39.31 -2.55
CA GLY A 99 -3.57 40.28 -3.60
C GLY A 99 -4.06 41.65 -3.10
N GLY A 100 -4.11 41.87 -1.78
CA GLY A 100 -4.51 43.12 -1.16
C GLY A 100 -3.33 43.90 -0.55
N ALA A 101 -2.43 44.42 -1.39
CA ALA A 101 -1.43 45.41 -1.04
C ALA A 101 -1.14 46.34 -2.23
#